data_AF-A0A7C5E705-F1
#
_entry.id   AF-A0A7C5E705-F1
#
_cell.length_a   1.000
_cell.length_b   1.000
_cell.length_c   1.000
_cell.angle_alpha   90.00
_cell.angle_beta   90.00
_cell.angle_gamma   90.00
#
_symmetry.space_group_name_H-M   'P 1'
#
loop_
_entity.id
_entity.type
_entity.pdbx_description
1 polymer ?
#
loop_
_entity_poly.entity_id
_entity_poly.type
_entity_poly.pdbx_seq_one_letter_code
_entity_poly.pdbx_strand_id
1 'polypeptide(L)'
;MDEPLEGMDRNIQKEILKWVFKRKNEGACIVVVSHTIEPFIERTSKAWALKDGGVIMHDDLPGGTEERLFLLEALSKGKSL
;
A
#
# COMPACT_ATOMS: atom_id res chain seq x y z
N MET A 1 0.74 -2.15 10.16
CA MET A 1 0.99 -3.56 9.82
C MET A 1 2.30 -3.59 9.07
N ASP A 2 3.29 -4.29 9.61
CA ASP A 2 4.64 -4.36 9.04
C ASP A 2 4.78 -5.67 8.26
N GLU A 3 5.06 -5.57 6.96
CA GLU A 3 5.17 -6.67 6.00
C GLU A 3 4.11 -7.79 6.14
N PRO A 4 2.79 -7.45 6.13
CA PRO A 4 1.74 -8.38 6.56
C PRO A 4 1.52 -9.59 5.64
N LEU A 5 2.11 -9.62 4.45
CA LEU A 5 1.95 -10.69 3.46
C LEU A 5 3.24 -11.51 3.25
N GLU A 6 4.35 -11.07 3.83
CA GLU A 6 5.65 -11.71 3.64
C GLU A 6 5.67 -13.11 4.27
N GLY A 7 6.21 -14.08 3.55
CA GLY A 7 6.26 -15.49 3.99
C GLY A 7 4.92 -16.23 4.01
N MET A 8 3.82 -15.57 3.63
CA MET A 8 2.48 -16.17 3.62
C MET A 8 2.18 -16.81 2.26
N ASP A 9 1.49 -17.96 2.26
CA ASP A 9 0.96 -18.53 1.04
C ASP A 9 -0.22 -17.71 0.48
N ARG A 10 -0.58 -17.98 -0.79
CA ARG A 10 -1.62 -17.23 -1.51
C ARG A 10 -3.00 -17.27 -0.83
N ASN A 11 -3.35 -18.33 -0.11
CA ASN A 11 -4.63 -18.41 0.58
C ASN A 11 -4.62 -17.54 1.83
N ILE A 12 -3.56 -17.62 2.64
CA ILE A 12 -3.39 -16.77 3.83
C ILE A 12 -3.35 -15.29 3.44
N GLN A 13 -2.62 -14.93 2.38
CA GLN A 13 -2.61 -13.55 1.88
C GLN A 13 -4.01 -13.02 1.55
N LYS A 14 -4.85 -13.84 0.91
CA LYS A 14 -6.25 -13.47 0.61
C LYS A 14 -7.07 -13.27 1.88
N GLU A 15 -6.87 -14.08 2.91
CA GLU A 15 -7.58 -13.93 4.19
C GLU A 15 -7.16 -12.65 4.92
N ILE A 16 -5.86 -12.35 4.95
CA ILE A 16 -5.32 -11.12 5.52
C ILE A 16 -5.88 -9.90 4.78
N LEU A 17 -5.85 -9.90 3.44
CA LEU A 17 -6.40 -8.80 2.63
C LEU A 17 -7.90 -8.61 2.87
N LYS A 18 -8.67 -9.70 2.93
CA LYS A 18 -10.11 -9.64 3.26
C LYS A 18 -10.35 -9.01 4.62
N TRP A 19 -9.56 -9.40 5.63
CA TRP A 19 -9.67 -8.83 6.97
C TRP A 19 -9.32 -7.35 6.98
N VAL A 20 -8.20 -6.96 6.35
CA VAL A 20 -7.77 -5.56 6.22
C VAL A 20 -8.86 -4.71 5.59
N PHE A 21 -9.39 -5.11 4.43
CA PHE A 21 -10.40 -4.32 3.74
C PHE A 21 -11.75 -4.30 4.47
N LYS A 22 -12.13 -5.39 5.14
CA LYS A 22 -13.29 -5.38 6.03
C LYS A 22 -13.14 -4.35 7.14
N ARG A 23 -12.01 -4.35 7.86
CA ARG A 23 -11.74 -3.40 8.95
C ARG A 23 -11.72 -1.96 8.46
N LYS A 24 -11.13 -1.70 7.29
CA LYS A 24 -11.17 -0.37 6.65
C LYS A 24 -12.61 0.07 6.38
N ASN A 25 -13.45 -0.80 5.82
CA ASN A 25 -14.84 -0.50 5.54
C ASN A 25 -15.67 -0.25 6.82
N GLU A 26 -15.27 -0.85 7.94
CA GLU A 26 -15.83 -0.60 9.27
C GLU A 26 -15.28 0.69 9.93
N GLY A 27 -14.51 1.51 9.20
CA GLY A 27 -14.00 2.80 9.65
C GLY A 27 -12.63 2.75 10.32
N ALA A 28 -11.93 1.61 10.31
CA ALA A 28 -10.58 1.54 10.85
C ALA A 28 -9.58 2.28 9.95
N CYS A 29 -8.70 3.08 10.57
CA CYS A 29 -7.48 3.52 9.91
C CYS A 29 -6.48 2.35 9.87
N ILE A 30 -5.96 2.04 8.68
CA ILE A 30 -4.97 0.98 8.49
C ILE A 30 -3.75 1.58 7.83
N VAL A 31 -2.60 1.42 8.49
CA VAL A 31 -1.28 1.75 7.95
C VAL A 31 -0.58 0.45 7.63
N VAL A 32 -0.12 0.29 6.39
CA VAL A 32 0.66 -0.85 5.92
C VAL A 32 2.04 -0.35 5.52
N VAL A 33 3.08 -1.00 6.05
CA VAL A 33 4.45 -0.87 5.60
C VAL A 33 4.75 -2.13 4.81
N SER A 34 5.08 -1.98 3.53
CA SER A 34 5.51 -3.10 2.70
C SER A 34 6.33 -2.63 1.51
N HIS A 35 7.29 -3.47 1.10
CA HIS A 35 7.96 -3.33 -0.19
C HIS A 35 7.08 -3.81 -1.36
N THR A 36 6.05 -4.62 -1.11
CA THR A 36 5.10 -5.12 -2.12
C THR A 36 3.75 -4.41 -1.96
N ILE A 37 3.44 -3.50 -2.87
CA ILE A 37 2.31 -2.58 -2.74
C ILE A 37 1.07 -3.02 -3.50
N GLU A 38 1.23 -3.85 -4.52
CA GLU A 38 0.23 -4.25 -5.51
C GLU A 38 -1.10 -4.70 -4.86
N PRO A 39 -1.08 -5.52 -3.79
CA PRO A 39 -2.31 -5.97 -3.15
C PRO A 39 -3.15 -4.87 -2.49
N PHE A 40 -2.56 -3.72 -2.19
CA PHE A 40 -3.20 -2.65 -1.41
C PHE A 40 -3.69 -1.47 -2.28
N ILE A 41 -3.16 -1.31 -3.49
CA ILE A 41 -3.32 -0.15 -4.38
C ILE A 41 -4.76 0.33 -4.53
N GLU A 42 -5.67 -0.60 -4.82
CA GLU A 42 -7.08 -0.29 -5.14
C GLU A 42 -7.80 0.42 -3.98
N ARG A 43 -7.34 0.19 -2.74
CA ARG A 43 -7.93 0.75 -1.52
C ARG A 43 -6.99 1.73 -0.82
N THR A 44 -5.79 1.99 -1.33
CA THR A 44 -4.87 2.97 -0.72
C THR A 44 -5.41 4.38 -0.94
N SER A 45 -5.48 5.16 0.15
CA SER A 45 -5.94 6.57 0.12
C SER A 45 -4.79 7.56 0.19
N LYS A 46 -3.67 7.18 0.81
CA LYS A 46 -2.45 7.96 0.98
C LYS A 46 -1.25 7.04 0.87
N ALA A 47 -0.13 7.54 0.36
CA ALA A 47 1.10 6.77 0.28
C ALA A 47 2.32 7.60 0.62
N TRP A 48 3.17 7.08 1.50
CA TRP A 48 4.41 7.71 1.90
C TRP A 48 5.58 6.78 1.58
N ALA A 49 6.63 7.32 0.96
CA ALA A 49 7.87 6.60 0.72
C ALA A 49 8.95 7.12 1.66
N LEU A 50 9.63 6.21 2.34
CA LEU A 50 10.74 6.53 3.24
C LEU A 50 12.04 6.09 2.56
N LYS A 51 12.98 7.01 2.41
CA LYS A 51 14.28 6.74 1.76
C LYS A 51 15.36 7.64 2.34
N ASP A 52 16.49 7.06 2.73
CA ASP A 52 17.67 7.77 3.24
C ASP A 52 17.35 8.77 4.38
N GLY A 53 16.42 8.41 5.26
CA GLY A 53 15.93 9.28 6.35
C GLY A 53 14.95 10.39 5.92
N GLY A 54 14.70 10.55 4.62
CA GLY A 54 13.67 11.43 4.06
C GLY A 54 12.31 10.74 3.90
N VAL A 55 11.26 11.55 3.80
CA VAL A 55 9.89 11.10 3.51
C VAL A 55 9.32 11.86 2.32
N ILE A 56 8.76 11.13 1.37
CA ILE A 56 7.95 11.67 0.27
C ILE A 56 6.51 11.32 0.57
N MET A 57 5.63 12.33 0.66
CA MET A 57 4.23 12.14 1.01
C MET A 57 3.31 12.43 -0.18
N HIS A 58 2.45 11.47 -0.50
CA HIS A 58 1.31 11.64 -1.41
C HIS A 58 0.01 11.43 -0.64
N ASP A 59 -0.54 12.53 -0.15
CA ASP A 59 -1.80 12.55 0.60
C ASP A 59 -3.03 12.52 -0.31
N ASP A 60 -2.85 12.96 -1.56
CA ASP A 60 -3.83 12.83 -2.64
C ASP A 60 -3.27 11.89 -3.70
N LEU A 61 -3.95 10.77 -3.92
CA LEU A 61 -3.58 9.80 -4.95
C LEU A 61 -4.40 10.03 -6.23
N PRO A 62 -3.84 9.70 -7.41
CA PRO A 62 -4.58 9.73 -8.65
C PRO A 62 -5.90 8.93 -8.55
N GLY A 63 -6.95 9.49 -9.17
CA GLY A 63 -8.26 8.84 -9.22
C GLY A 63 -8.27 7.60 -10.11
N GLY A 64 -7.46 7.59 -11.18
CA GLY A 64 -7.31 6.47 -12.09
C GLY A 64 -6.42 5.35 -11.52
N THR A 65 -6.79 4.11 -11.79
CA THR A 65 -6.13 2.91 -11.26
C THR A 65 -4.72 2.74 -11.82
N GLU A 66 -4.51 3.01 -13.11
CA GLU A 66 -3.21 2.86 -13.78
C GLU A 66 -2.21 3.91 -13.29
N GLU A 67 -2.64 5.16 -13.18
CA GLU A 67 -1.80 6.26 -12.69
C GLU A 67 -1.43 6.05 -11.22
N ARG A 68 -2.38 5.55 -10.42
CA ARG A 68 -2.10 5.18 -9.03
C ARG A 68 -1.11 4.03 -8.95
N LEU A 69 -1.28 2.98 -9.76
CA LEU A 69 -0.35 1.86 -9.82
C LEU A 69 1.06 2.34 -10.16
N PHE A 70 1.19 3.15 -11.21
CA PHE A 70 2.46 3.71 -11.64
C PHE A 70 3.15 4.55 -10.55
N LEU A 71 2.41 5.46 -9.91
CA LEU A 71 2.91 6.30 -8.82
C LEU A 71 3.42 5.44 -7.66
N LEU A 72 2.59 4.52 -7.18
CA LEU A 72 2.93 3.72 -6.00
C LEU A 72 4.13 2.80 -6.30
N GLU A 73 4.21 2.21 -7.50
CA GLU A 73 5.35 1.38 -7.88
C GLU A 73 6.65 2.19 -7.99
N ALA A 74 6.57 3.42 -8.50
CA ALA A 74 7.74 4.30 -8.56
C ALA A 74 8.24 4.65 -7.15
N LEU A 75 7.31 4.90 -6.22
CA LEU A 75 7.61 5.14 -4.81
C LEU A 75 8.23 3.91 -4.12
N SER A 76 7.70 2.70 -4.33
CA SER A 76 8.25 1.47 -3.72
C SER A 76 9.65 1.13 -4.24
N LYS A 77 9.95 1.47 -5.50
CA LYS A 77 11.26 1.28 -6.13
C LYS A 77 12.25 2.41 -5.81
N GLY A 78 11.85 3.40 -5.01
CA GLY A 78 12.69 4.54 -4.65
C GLY A 78 13.16 5.37 -5.85
N LYS A 79 12.39 5.36 -6.95
CA LYS A 79 12.64 6.22 -8.11
C LYS A 79 12.22 7.64 -7.75
N SER A 80 13.07 8.62 -8.03
CA SER A 80 12.64 10.02 -8.06
C SER A 80 11.66 10.17 -9.22
N LEU A 81 10.42 10.55 -8.90
CA LEU A 81 9.41 11.02 -9.86
C LEU A 81 9.66 12.48 -10.21
#